data_AF-A0A958SL29-F1
#
_entry.id   AF-A0A958SL29-F1
#
_cell.length_a   1.000
_cell.length_b   1.000
_cell.length_c   1.000
_cell.angle_alpha   90.00
_cell.angle_beta   90.00
_cell.angle_gamma   90.00
#
_symmetry.space_group_name_H-M   'P 1'
#
loop_
_entity.id
_entity.type
_entity.pdbx_description
1 polymer ?
#
loop_
_entity_poly.entity_id
_entity_poly.type
_entity_poly.pdbx_seq_one_letter_code
_entity_poly.pdbx_strand_id
1 'polypeptide(L)'
;MNNEIDTLYEYFEHHLFSADIEDETEERFVIRVIEKYVTSLLRQGFILSDHSDEIRDDLQEEVYGMLKAKTYGYFSIGDFRRAMRQKTN
;
A
#
# COMPACT_ATOMS: atom_id res chain seq x y z
N MET A 1 -7.19 19.97 12.15
CA MET A 1 -7.21 18.50 11.99
C MET A 1 -8.07 18.24 10.77
N ASN A 2 -7.44 18.06 9.61
CA ASN A 2 -8.20 17.69 8.42
C ASN A 2 -8.63 16.24 8.60
N ASN A 3 -9.94 16.07 8.61
CA ASN A 3 -10.67 14.87 8.96
C ASN A 3 -10.99 14.10 7.66
N GLU A 4 -10.01 13.97 6.79
CA GLU A 4 -10.12 13.24 5.54
C GLU A 4 -9.56 11.84 5.82
N ILE A 5 -10.40 10.83 5.63
CA ILE A 5 -9.96 9.45 5.71
C ILE A 5 -8.95 9.28 4.60
N ASP A 6 -7.66 9.13 4.95
CA ASP A 6 -6.64 8.75 3.98
C ASP A 6 -7.11 7.45 3.31
N THR A 7 -7.30 7.53 2.00
CA THR A 7 -7.77 6.42 1.17
C THR A 7 -6.73 5.29 1.14
N LEU A 8 -7.17 4.06 0.89
CA LEU A 8 -6.27 2.94 0.63
C LEU A 8 -5.20 3.30 -0.42
N TYR A 9 -5.60 4.05 -1.44
CA TYR A 9 -4.72 4.53 -2.50
C TYR A 9 -3.62 5.47 -1.99
N GLU A 10 -3.92 6.36 -1.04
CA GLU A 10 -2.91 7.26 -0.46
C GLU A 10 -1.89 6.49 0.38
N TYR A 11 -2.33 5.50 1.18
CA TYR A 11 -1.40 4.60 1.89
C TYR A 11 -0.52 3.81 0.91
N PHE A 12 -1.11 3.33 -0.18
CA PHE A 12 -0.42 2.61 -1.25
C PHE A 12 0.65 3.50 -1.91
N GLU A 13 0.29 4.69 -2.40
CA GLU A 13 1.23 5.59 -3.09
C GLU A 13 2.33 6.05 -2.15
N HIS A 14 1.97 6.44 -0.92
CA HIS A 14 2.96 6.85 0.08
C HIS A 14 3.99 5.75 0.30
N HIS A 15 3.54 4.49 0.49
CA HIS A 15 4.44 3.36 0.70
C HIS A 15 5.23 2.99 -0.58
N LEU A 16 4.65 3.14 -1.76
CA LEU A 16 5.31 2.87 -3.04
C LEU A 16 6.46 3.84 -3.34
N PHE A 17 6.28 5.11 -3.01
CA PHE A 17 7.28 6.16 -3.23
C PHE A 17 8.15 6.47 -2.01
N SER A 18 7.93 5.80 -0.87
CA SER A 18 8.81 5.87 0.30
C SER A 18 10.21 5.38 -0.06
N ALA A 19 11.23 6.20 0.22
CA ALA A 19 12.62 5.94 -0.17
C ALA A 19 13.33 4.85 0.65
N ASP A 20 12.72 4.40 1.74
CA ASP A 20 13.42 3.67 2.82
C ASP A 20 13.50 2.14 2.64
N ILE A 21 12.94 1.58 1.55
CA ILE A 21 12.86 0.12 1.39
C ILE A 21 13.42 -0.32 0.05
N GLU A 22 14.69 -0.71 0.08
CA GLU A 22 15.34 -1.48 -0.98
C GLU A 22 14.94 -2.95 -0.84
N ASP A 23 14.68 -3.60 -1.98
CA ASP A 23 14.35 -5.04 -2.09
C ASP A 23 13.09 -5.51 -1.33
N GLU A 24 12.03 -4.71 -1.36
CA GLU A 24 10.71 -5.13 -0.89
C GLU A 24 10.07 -6.13 -1.86
N THR A 25 9.62 -7.28 -1.34
CA THR A 25 8.78 -8.21 -2.09
C THR A 25 7.35 -7.67 -2.22
N GLU A 26 6.64 -8.09 -3.26
CA GLU A 26 5.22 -7.71 -3.45
C GLU A 26 4.35 -8.08 -2.24
N GLU A 27 4.55 -9.28 -1.71
CA GLU A 27 3.83 -9.75 -0.52
C GLU A 27 4.06 -8.84 0.70
N ARG A 28 5.32 -8.48 0.97
CA ARG A 28 5.64 -7.58 2.10
C ARG A 28 5.10 -6.18 1.89
N PHE A 29 5.14 -5.68 0.66
CA PHE A 29 4.56 -4.40 0.30
C PHE A 29 3.05 -4.39 0.59
N VAL A 30 2.33 -5.40 0.10
CA VAL A 30 0.88 -5.53 0.26
C VAL A 30 0.50 -5.59 1.74
N ILE A 31 1.14 -6.48 2.51
CA ILE A 31 0.89 -6.61 3.96
C ILE A 31 1.07 -5.27 4.68
N ARG A 32 2.15 -4.54 4.40
CA ARG A 32 2.45 -3.26 5.08
C ARG A 32 1.43 -2.16 4.76
N VAL A 33 0.96 -2.09 3.51
CA VAL A 33 -0.08 -1.12 3.12
C VAL A 33 -1.38 -1.43 3.84
N ILE A 34 -1.79 -2.71 3.85
CA ILE A 34 -3.02 -3.16 4.51
C ILE A 34 -2.95 -2.92 6.02
N GLU A 35 -1.85 -3.31 6.67
CA GLU A 35 -1.66 -3.10 8.11
C GLU A 35 -1.79 -1.64 8.51
N LYS A 36 -1.18 -0.72 7.74
CA LYS A 36 -1.28 0.72 7.99
C LYS A 36 -2.71 1.22 7.82
N TYR A 37 -3.38 0.82 6.75
CA TYR A 37 -4.75 1.25 6.45
C TYR A 37 -5.75 0.70 7.49
N VAL A 38 -5.73 -0.60 7.77
CA VAL A 38 -6.60 -1.24 8.77
C VAL A 38 -6.36 -0.65 10.16
N THR A 39 -5.11 -0.39 10.54
CA THR A 39 -4.79 0.30 11.79
C THR A 39 -5.40 1.69 11.84
N SER A 40 -5.40 2.42 10.72
CA SER A 40 -6.05 3.73 10.62
C SER A 40 -7.57 3.62 10.81
N LEU A 41 -8.23 2.67 10.14
CA LEU A 41 -9.67 2.44 10.29
C LEU A 41 -10.07 2.06 11.73
N LEU A 42 -9.29 1.19 12.38
CA LEU A 42 -9.50 0.81 13.78
C LEU A 42 -9.37 2.02 14.72
N ARG A 43 -8.32 2.84 14.53
CA ARG A 43 -8.09 4.04 15.36
C ARG A 43 -9.18 5.09 15.20
N GLN A 44 -9.80 5.16 14.03
CA GLN A 44 -10.90 6.06 13.72
C GLN A 44 -12.27 5.48 14.12
N GLY A 45 -12.33 4.21 14.52
CA GLY A 45 -13.56 3.53 14.94
C GLY A 45 -14.50 3.15 13.79
N PHE A 46 -14.00 3.12 12.54
CA PHE A 46 -14.80 2.73 11.37
C PHE A 46 -15.09 1.23 11.32
N ILE A 47 -14.20 0.43 11.91
CA ILE A 47 -14.31 -1.03 11.94
C ILE A 47 -14.01 -1.51 13.36
N LEU A 48 -14.60 -2.65 13.73
CA LEU A 48 -14.27 -3.35 14.98
C LEU A 48 -13.09 -4.29 14.75
N SER A 49 -12.33 -4.59 15.82
CA SER A 49 -11.21 -5.54 15.79
C SER A 49 -11.60 -6.89 15.19
N ASP A 50 -12.81 -7.34 15.50
CA ASP A 50 -13.30 -8.68 15.19
C ASP A 50 -13.65 -8.83 13.70
N HIS A 51 -13.78 -7.72 12.96
CA HIS A 51 -13.97 -7.70 11.51
C HIS A 51 -12.66 -7.40 10.75
N SER A 52 -11.55 -7.20 11.47
CA SER A 52 -10.32 -6.74 10.82
C SER A 52 -9.67 -7.79 9.92
N ASP A 53 -9.87 -9.08 10.20
CA ASP A 53 -9.33 -10.18 9.37
C ASP A 53 -10.08 -10.31 8.04
N GLU A 54 -11.42 -10.27 8.05
CA GLU A 54 -12.24 -10.30 6.82
C GLU A 54 -11.88 -9.13 5.91
N ILE A 55 -11.70 -7.94 6.49
CA ILE A 55 -11.32 -6.73 5.74
C ILE A 55 -9.90 -6.86 5.18
N ARG A 56 -8.96 -7.49 5.90
CA ARG A 56 -7.60 -7.71 5.41
C ARG A 56 -7.59 -8.59 4.16
N ASP A 57 -8.39 -9.65 4.16
CA ASP A 57 -8.48 -10.58 3.04
C ASP A 57 -9.01 -9.89 1.77
N ASP A 58 -10.08 -9.10 1.90
CA ASP A 58 -10.64 -8.32 0.79
C ASP A 58 -9.63 -7.29 0.25
N LEU A 59 -8.95 -6.58 1.15
CA LEU A 59 -7.95 -5.57 0.79
C LEU A 59 -6.71 -6.19 0.13
N GLN A 60 -6.40 -7.45 0.42
CA GLN A 60 -5.25 -8.12 -0.18
C GLN A 60 -5.37 -8.19 -1.69
N GLU A 61 -6.52 -8.62 -2.20
CA GLU A 61 -6.76 -8.69 -3.64
C GLU A 61 -6.71 -7.29 -4.28
N GLU A 62 -7.32 -6.29 -3.64
CA GLU A 62 -7.36 -4.92 -4.15
C GLU A 62 -5.97 -4.29 -4.24
N VAL A 63 -5.16 -4.39 -3.17
CA VAL A 63 -3.80 -3.83 -3.14
C VAL A 63 -2.88 -4.56 -4.12
N TYR A 64 -3.03 -5.88 -4.28
CA TYR A 64 -2.31 -6.62 -5.33
C TYR A 64 -2.69 -6.13 -6.74
N GLY A 65 -3.97 -5.89 -6.99
CA GLY A 65 -4.45 -5.34 -8.26
C GLY A 65 -3.86 -3.96 -8.55
N MET A 66 -3.88 -3.07 -7.55
CA MET A 66 -3.28 -1.74 -7.62
C MET A 66 -1.77 -1.81 -7.90
N LEU A 67 -1.06 -2.69 -7.18
CA LEU A 67 0.38 -2.88 -7.36
C LEU A 67 0.70 -3.32 -8.79
N LYS A 68 0.07 -4.39 -9.27
CA LYS A 68 0.27 -4.90 -10.64
C LYS A 68 -0.04 -3.86 -11.70
N ALA A 69 -1.11 -3.09 -11.53
CA ALA A 69 -1.48 -2.03 -12.46
C ALA A 69 -0.42 -0.91 -12.48
N LYS A 70 0.12 -0.54 -11.32
CA LYS A 70 1.10 0.55 -11.18
C LYS A 70 2.50 0.14 -11.63
N THR A 71 2.92 -1.09 -11.33
CA THR A 71 4.24 -1.64 -11.68
C THR A 71 4.25 -2.37 -13.01
N TYR A 72 3.17 -2.28 -13.80
CA TYR A 72 3.09 -2.92 -15.10
C TYR A 72 4.29 -2.55 -15.99
N GLY A 73 4.93 -3.57 -16.56
CA GLY A 73 6.13 -3.41 -17.39
C GLY A 73 7.45 -3.41 -16.60
N TYR A 74 7.43 -3.56 -15.28
CA TYR A 74 8.61 -3.71 -14.43
C TYR A 74 8.64 -5.11 -13.81
N PHE A 75 9.83 -5.69 -13.67
CA PHE A 75 10.00 -7.04 -13.12
C PHE A 75 9.81 -7.09 -11.60
N SER A 76 10.08 -5.99 -10.91
CA SER A 76 9.94 -5.89 -9.46
C SER A 76 9.54 -4.47 -9.04
N ILE A 77 9.06 -4.34 -7.80
CA ILE A 77 8.87 -3.03 -7.15
C ILE A 77 10.18 -2.23 -7.16
N GLY A 78 11.31 -2.91 -6.94
CA GLY A 78 12.63 -2.29 -6.98
C GLY A 78 12.95 -1.69 -8.36
N ASP A 79 12.67 -2.40 -9.44
CA ASP A 79 12.85 -1.90 -10.81
C ASP A 79 11.96 -0.70 -11.11
N PHE A 80 10.69 -0.78 -10.70
CA PHE A 80 9.76 0.34 -10.81
C PHE A 80 10.28 1.59 -10.07
N ARG A 81 10.65 1.43 -8.79
CA ARG A 81 11.18 2.53 -7.95
C ARG A 81 12.44 3.13 -8.55
N ARG A 82 13.37 2.30 -9.07
CA ARG A 82 14.59 2.76 -9.76
C ARG A 82 14.25 3.60 -11.00
N ALA A 83 13.33 3.12 -11.84
CA ALA A 83 12.93 3.84 -13.04
C ALA A 83 12.26 5.19 -12.74
N MET A 84 11.44 5.26 -11.69
CA MET A 84 10.79 6.51 -11.27
C MET A 84 11.79 7.55 -10.73
N ARG A 85 12.82 7.11 -9.99
CA ARG A 85 13.91 7.99 -9.55
C ARG A 85 14.72 8.56 -10.72
N GLN A 86 14.93 7.78 -11.78
CA GLN A 86 15.67 8.23 -12.96
C GLN A 86 14.90 9.23 -13.82
N LYS A 87 13.56 9.17 -13.84
CA LYS A 87 12.72 10.14 -14.58
C LYS A 87 12.63 11.52 -13.93
N THR A 88 13.04 11.65 -12.67
CA THR A 88 12.89 12.88 -11.88
C THR A 88 14.19 13.70 -11.79
N ASN A 89 15.30 13.23 -12.39
CA ASN A 89 16.54 13.97 -12.61
C ASN A 89 16.69 14.34 -14.09
#